data_AF-A0A960KTK9-F1
#
_entry.id   AF-A0A960KTK9-F1
#
_cell.length_a   1.000
_cell.length_b   1.000
_cell.length_c   1.000
_cell.angle_alpha   90.00
_cell.angle_beta   90.00
_cell.angle_gamma   90.00
#
_symmetry.space_group_name_H-M   'P 1'
#
loop_
_entity.id
_entity.type
_entity.pdbx_description
1 polymer ?
#
loop_
_entity_poly.entity_id
_entity_poly.type
_entity_poly.pdbx_seq_one_letter_code
_entity_poly.pdbx_strand_id
1 'polypeptide(L)'
;MSVQHPIFFQDGQTDWAQLVQPQIVKSLQALAQPASILAWRSHSLRSNFFWLAQAEAAGLPALPLRFELERELGVLGDWQWVQEIDDQVWVVSASQLAPALQNCAYLNLSSGTSASRTIAFPGWGHLRSNAIACAEFFRWDSSDLYWCTFPFYAHAHELFSKPRYLGAPILALQATEIETINQHLQDPDIRLHILTTPHIASAFLARHLAPRHPHQVCFELAGEYVAIGVVNRLRDQGFRTCISWGSAETTGVAIAVMEPRVAGCIGTPLPGYQLGTLTFQQEMNLHLEGEAIPPFLANDGQLRETLGRFTAKDLVVWDGNQLMFRGRSDRFLKFHGTYIDVALVEGWAKQVESVDNAFLALVEHAAQTQLVLFVQCVESKEWDGIRHHLAHEMLNQYGGIRLAVQIAPQLAHTPTGKLIRDPHLQLKHLES
;
A
#
# COMPACT_ATOMS: atom_id res chain seq x y z
N MET A 1 31.04 20.31 -24.03
CA MET A 1 30.39 19.01 -23.73
C MET A 1 28.90 19.24 -23.86
N SER A 2 28.31 18.77 -24.97
CA SER A 2 26.93 19.06 -25.34
C SER A 2 25.96 18.24 -24.49
N VAL A 3 25.10 18.95 -23.76
CA VAL A 3 24.00 18.39 -22.97
C VAL A 3 22.92 17.91 -23.93
N GLN A 4 22.56 16.63 -23.87
CA GLN A 4 21.37 16.11 -24.55
C GLN A 4 20.14 16.47 -23.72
N HIS A 5 19.24 17.26 -24.30
CA HIS A 5 17.91 17.51 -23.74
C HIS A 5 16.99 16.29 -23.96
N PRO A 6 15.96 16.07 -23.11
CA PRO A 6 14.94 15.06 -23.37
C PRO A 6 14.13 15.43 -24.62
N ILE A 7 13.87 14.44 -25.47
CA ILE A 7 13.01 14.57 -26.63
C ILE A 7 11.55 14.51 -26.14
N PHE A 8 10.82 15.62 -26.27
CA PHE A 8 9.37 15.63 -26.16
C PHE A 8 8.79 15.28 -27.53
N PHE A 9 8.00 14.20 -27.62
CA PHE A 9 7.27 13.87 -28.83
C PHE A 9 5.89 14.53 -28.77
N GLN A 10 5.71 15.59 -29.54
CA GLN A 10 4.39 16.07 -29.95
C GLN A 10 3.99 15.41 -31.27
N ASP A 11 2.68 15.21 -31.37
CA ASP A 11 1.88 14.54 -32.38
C ASP A 11 2.35 14.60 -33.85
N GLY A 12 2.08 13.51 -34.59
CA GLY A 12 1.91 13.57 -36.05
C GLY A 12 2.91 12.80 -36.93
N GLN A 13 2.44 11.68 -37.49
CA GLN A 13 2.87 11.02 -38.73
C GLN A 13 4.36 10.68 -38.90
N THR A 14 4.72 9.43 -38.59
CA THR A 14 5.89 8.80 -39.23
C THR A 14 5.53 7.36 -39.63
N ASP A 15 5.71 7.06 -40.91
CA ASP A 15 5.41 5.77 -41.53
C ASP A 15 6.51 4.75 -41.18
N TRP A 16 6.16 3.79 -40.32
CA TRP A 16 7.06 2.78 -39.76
C TRP A 16 7.46 1.70 -40.76
N ALA A 17 6.88 1.67 -41.96
CA ALA A 17 7.08 0.58 -42.92
C ALA A 17 8.47 0.54 -43.58
N GLN A 18 9.34 1.53 -43.39
CA GLN A 18 10.62 1.62 -44.10
C GLN A 18 11.87 1.18 -43.32
N LEU A 19 11.76 0.75 -42.06
CA LEU A 19 12.94 0.45 -41.23
C LEU A 19 13.16 -1.01 -40.85
N VAL A 20 12.45 -1.96 -41.45
CA VAL A 20 12.65 -3.39 -41.16
C VAL A 20 12.91 -4.17 -42.45
N GLN A 21 14.17 -4.59 -42.64
CA GLN A 21 14.52 -5.59 -43.64
C GLN A 21 13.90 -6.96 -43.28
N PRO A 22 13.52 -7.79 -44.26
CA PRO A 22 12.55 -8.85 -44.06
C PRO A 22 13.24 -10.19 -43.84
N GLN A 23 13.18 -10.75 -42.62
CA GLN A 23 13.25 -12.20 -42.47
C GLN A 23 12.28 -12.68 -41.39
N ILE A 24 11.52 -13.70 -41.79
CA ILE A 24 10.56 -14.50 -41.01
C ILE A 24 9.14 -13.92 -41.00
N VAL A 25 8.49 -14.02 -42.16
CA VAL A 25 7.06 -14.29 -42.26
C VAL A 25 6.90 -15.81 -42.38
N LYS A 26 6.16 -16.43 -41.45
CA LYS A 26 5.10 -17.38 -41.82
C LYS A 26 4.19 -17.73 -40.64
N SER A 27 2.90 -17.47 -40.89
CA SER A 27 1.69 -18.04 -40.27
C SER A 27 0.93 -17.13 -39.30
N LEU A 28 0.24 -16.12 -39.83
CA LEU A 28 -0.94 -15.50 -39.19
C LEU A 28 -2.00 -15.17 -40.25
N GLN A 29 -2.83 -16.18 -40.58
CA GLN A 29 -4.11 -15.98 -41.27
C GLN A 29 -5.29 -16.57 -40.47
N ALA A 30 -5.23 -16.51 -39.12
CA ALA A 30 -6.32 -16.99 -38.27
C ALA A 30 -6.69 -16.08 -37.08
N LEU A 31 -6.29 -14.80 -37.07
CA LEU A 31 -6.66 -13.87 -36.00
C LEU A 31 -7.45 -12.68 -36.54
N ALA A 32 -8.69 -12.99 -36.92
CA ALA A 32 -9.78 -12.02 -36.99
C ALA A 32 -10.77 -12.36 -35.87
N GLN A 33 -10.39 -12.10 -34.62
CA GLN A 33 -11.27 -12.12 -33.44
C GLN A 33 -10.84 -10.95 -32.51
N PRO A 34 -11.74 -10.05 -32.09
CA PRO A 34 -11.41 -8.82 -31.35
C PRO A 34 -11.21 -9.03 -29.83
N ALA A 35 -10.78 -10.21 -29.39
CA ALA A 35 -10.55 -10.50 -27.97
C ALA A 35 -9.22 -11.22 -27.79
N SER A 36 -8.16 -10.47 -27.51
CA SER A 36 -6.88 -11.02 -27.06
C SER A 36 -6.51 -10.34 -25.76
N ILE A 37 -6.43 -11.11 -24.68
CA ILE A 37 -6.10 -10.64 -23.35
C ILE A 37 -4.67 -11.09 -23.03
N LEU A 38 -3.80 -10.14 -22.64
CA LEU A 38 -2.48 -10.43 -22.07
C LEU A 38 -2.59 -10.75 -20.57
N ALA A 39 -1.98 -11.84 -20.13
CA ALA A 39 -1.71 -12.12 -18.72
C ALA A 39 -0.19 -12.28 -18.52
N TRP A 40 0.36 -11.67 -17.47
CA TRP A 40 1.77 -11.78 -17.12
C TRP A 40 1.94 -12.63 -15.85
N ARG A 41 2.87 -13.59 -15.89
CA ARG A 41 3.22 -14.48 -14.76
C ARG A 41 4.60 -14.11 -14.25
N SER A 42 4.71 -13.60 -13.03
CA SER A 42 6.00 -13.43 -12.36
C SER A 42 6.43 -14.75 -11.70
N HIS A 43 7.74 -15.01 -11.68
CA HIS A 43 8.33 -16.19 -11.03
C HIS A 43 8.42 -16.08 -9.50
N SER A 44 7.98 -14.96 -8.91
CA SER A 44 7.75 -14.88 -7.46
C SER A 44 6.30 -15.31 -7.16
N LEU A 45 6.11 -16.30 -6.28
CA LEU A 45 4.82 -16.84 -5.81
C LEU A 45 3.85 -15.83 -5.13
N ARG A 46 4.06 -14.53 -5.31
CA ARG A 46 3.32 -13.39 -4.73
C ARG A 46 2.88 -12.36 -5.79
N SER A 47 2.51 -12.78 -6.99
CA SER A 47 2.24 -11.86 -8.10
C SER A 47 0.76 -11.70 -8.45
N ASN A 48 0.34 -10.45 -8.63
CA ASN A 48 -0.94 -10.02 -9.19
C ASN A 48 -0.96 -10.14 -10.73
N PHE A 49 -2.16 -10.26 -11.31
CA PHE A 49 -2.37 -10.38 -12.76
C PHE A 49 -3.05 -9.11 -13.32
N PHE A 50 -2.49 -8.55 -14.39
CA PHE A 50 -2.99 -7.36 -15.07
C PHE A 50 -3.71 -7.71 -16.38
N TRP A 51 -4.88 -7.10 -16.61
CA TRP A 51 -5.72 -7.31 -17.80
C TRP A 51 -5.89 -5.98 -18.53
N LEU A 52 -5.01 -5.70 -19.51
CA LEU A 52 -4.86 -4.36 -20.12
C LEU A 52 -5.62 -4.16 -21.44
N ALA A 53 -6.72 -4.90 -21.68
CA ALA A 53 -7.35 -4.95 -23.01
C ALA A 53 -8.51 -3.96 -23.27
N GLN A 54 -8.97 -3.15 -22.31
CA GLN A 54 -10.25 -2.41 -22.44
C GLN A 54 -10.27 -0.96 -21.92
N ALA A 55 -9.12 -0.35 -21.63
CA ALA A 55 -9.06 0.98 -20.99
C ALA A 55 -9.77 2.10 -21.79
N GLU A 56 -9.68 2.10 -23.11
CA GLU A 56 -10.29 3.15 -23.97
C GLU A 56 -11.82 3.12 -23.97
N ALA A 57 -12.42 1.92 -23.96
CA ALA A 57 -13.88 1.77 -23.93
C ALA A 57 -14.50 2.27 -22.61
N ALA A 58 -13.70 2.33 -21.53
CA ALA A 58 -14.10 2.87 -20.23
C ALA A 58 -13.88 4.38 -20.09
N GLY A 59 -13.47 5.07 -21.16
CA GLY A 59 -13.23 6.52 -21.16
C GLY A 59 -11.90 6.93 -20.52
N LEU A 60 -10.94 6.02 -20.36
CA LEU A 60 -9.57 6.38 -20.01
C LEU A 60 -8.79 6.72 -21.29
N PRO A 61 -8.18 7.91 -21.40
CA PRO A 61 -7.48 8.33 -22.62
C PRO A 61 -6.36 7.35 -22.96
N ALA A 62 -6.19 6.97 -24.23
CA ALA A 62 -5.16 6.04 -24.71
C ALA A 62 -3.76 6.44 -24.23
N LEU A 63 -2.96 5.47 -23.77
CA LEU A 63 -1.53 5.67 -23.45
C LEU A 63 -0.70 4.93 -24.49
N PRO A 64 0.34 5.53 -25.09
CA PRO A 64 1.35 4.79 -25.83
C PRO A 64 2.29 4.11 -24.83
N LEU A 65 1.82 3.06 -24.15
CA LEU A 65 2.69 2.19 -23.35
C LEU A 65 3.25 1.10 -24.25
N ARG A 66 4.46 1.31 -24.80
CA ARG A 66 5.24 0.21 -25.41
C ARG A 66 5.88 -0.60 -24.28
N PHE A 67 5.33 -1.78 -24.02
CA PHE A 67 6.05 -2.82 -23.29
C PHE A 67 6.95 -3.57 -24.28
N GLU A 68 8.27 -3.45 -24.15
CA GLU A 68 9.20 -4.35 -24.83
C GLU A 68 9.25 -5.69 -24.09
N LEU A 69 8.31 -6.58 -24.41
CA LEU A 69 8.33 -7.98 -23.98
C LEU A 69 7.85 -8.83 -25.16
N GLU A 70 8.77 -9.10 -26.09
CA GLU A 70 8.60 -10.17 -27.07
C GLU A 70 8.77 -11.53 -26.39
N ARG A 71 7.65 -12.24 -26.11
CA ARG A 71 7.34 -13.58 -26.67
C ARG A 71 6.24 -14.35 -25.93
N GLU A 72 5.42 -14.97 -26.78
CA GLU A 72 4.48 -16.10 -26.65
C GLU A 72 3.32 -16.00 -25.64
N LEU A 73 2.10 -15.83 -26.17
CA LEU A 73 0.85 -16.00 -25.46
C LEU A 73 -0.10 -16.91 -26.26
N GLY A 74 -0.56 -17.99 -25.64
CA GLY A 74 -1.64 -18.83 -26.13
C GLY A 74 -3.00 -18.37 -25.64
N VAL A 75 -4.07 -18.87 -26.28
CA VAL A 75 -5.46 -18.73 -25.81
C VAL A 75 -5.66 -19.62 -24.60
N LEU A 76 -6.27 -19.07 -23.55
CA LEU A 76 -6.31 -19.65 -22.21
C LEU A 76 -7.76 -20.08 -21.90
N GLY A 77 -7.99 -21.40 -21.71
CA GLY A 77 -9.29 -22.06 -21.47
C GLY A 77 -9.87 -21.84 -20.06
N ASP A 78 -10.56 -22.81 -19.44
CA ASP A 78 -11.00 -22.72 -18.03
C ASP A 78 -9.78 -22.77 -17.09
N TRP A 79 -9.57 -21.73 -16.28
CA TRP A 79 -8.44 -21.66 -15.33
C TRP A 79 -8.89 -22.12 -13.96
N GLN A 80 -8.03 -22.93 -13.34
CA GLN A 80 -8.02 -23.11 -11.90
C GLN A 80 -6.91 -22.22 -11.36
N TRP A 81 -7.27 -21.22 -10.54
CA TRP A 81 -6.25 -20.51 -9.79
C TRP A 81 -5.84 -21.40 -8.63
N VAL A 82 -4.61 -21.89 -8.69
CA VAL A 82 -4.01 -22.79 -7.70
C VAL A 82 -2.94 -22.01 -6.96
N GLN A 83 -3.20 -21.65 -5.70
CA GLN A 83 -2.16 -21.08 -4.83
C GLN A 83 -1.87 -22.05 -3.70
N GLU A 84 -0.62 -22.47 -3.56
CA GLU A 84 -0.14 -23.27 -2.44
C GLU A 84 0.39 -22.32 -1.36
N ILE A 85 -0.23 -22.35 -0.18
CA ILE A 85 0.10 -21.51 0.96
C ILE A 85 -0.01 -22.37 2.21
N ASP A 86 1.07 -22.46 2.99
CA ASP A 86 1.09 -23.23 4.25
C ASP A 86 0.59 -24.68 4.04
N ASP A 87 1.04 -25.33 2.97
CA ASP A 87 0.63 -26.67 2.50
C ASP A 87 -0.87 -26.81 2.16
N GLN A 88 -1.60 -25.70 2.04
CA GLN A 88 -2.97 -25.66 1.55
C GLN A 88 -3.03 -25.18 0.11
N VAL A 89 -3.63 -26.00 -0.76
CA VAL A 89 -3.86 -25.69 -2.17
C VAL A 89 -5.24 -25.05 -2.32
N TRP A 90 -5.24 -23.75 -2.58
CA TRP A 90 -6.46 -22.99 -2.85
C TRP A 90 -6.81 -23.11 -4.31
N VAL A 91 -7.95 -23.73 -4.62
CA VAL A 91 -8.49 -23.82 -5.98
C VAL A 91 -9.77 -23.00 -6.03
N VAL A 92 -9.72 -21.84 -6.68
CA VAL A 92 -10.93 -21.09 -7.03
C VAL A 92 -11.21 -21.32 -8.51
N SER A 93 -12.41 -21.81 -8.84
CA SER A 93 -12.76 -22.04 -10.24
C SER A 93 -13.10 -20.71 -10.92
N ALA A 94 -12.64 -20.52 -12.16
CA ALA A 94 -13.00 -19.36 -12.98
C ALA A 94 -14.53 -19.16 -13.06
N SER A 95 -15.31 -20.24 -13.06
CA SER A 95 -16.77 -20.21 -13.05
C SER A 95 -17.37 -19.57 -11.79
N GLN A 96 -16.76 -19.74 -10.61
CA GLN A 96 -17.19 -19.09 -9.37
C GLN A 96 -16.87 -17.59 -9.36
N LEU A 97 -15.82 -17.19 -10.09
CA LEU A 97 -15.39 -15.79 -10.20
C LEU A 97 -15.96 -15.06 -11.42
N ALA A 98 -16.64 -15.77 -12.34
CA ALA A 98 -17.11 -15.23 -13.60
C ALA A 98 -17.93 -13.92 -13.44
N PRO A 99 -18.85 -13.77 -12.47
CA PRO A 99 -19.56 -12.51 -12.26
C PRO A 99 -18.64 -11.34 -11.90
N ALA A 100 -17.60 -11.59 -11.09
CA ALA A 100 -16.64 -10.57 -10.67
C ALA A 100 -15.63 -10.24 -11.79
N LEU A 101 -15.25 -11.24 -12.60
CA LEU A 101 -14.26 -11.09 -13.67
C LEU A 101 -14.78 -10.34 -14.89
N GLN A 102 -16.09 -10.38 -15.18
CA GLN A 102 -16.66 -9.81 -16.39
C GLN A 102 -16.33 -8.33 -16.60
N ASN A 103 -16.21 -7.57 -15.51
CA ASN A 103 -15.87 -6.15 -15.53
C ASN A 103 -14.58 -5.82 -14.78
N CYS A 104 -13.78 -6.82 -14.42
CA CYS A 104 -12.56 -6.64 -13.63
C CYS A 104 -11.43 -6.09 -14.49
N ALA A 105 -10.77 -5.02 -14.05
CA ALA A 105 -9.61 -4.45 -14.72
C ALA A 105 -8.30 -5.14 -14.27
N TYR A 106 -8.21 -5.50 -12.99
CA TYR A 106 -7.08 -6.26 -12.46
C TYR A 106 -7.46 -6.92 -11.13
N LEU A 107 -6.72 -7.96 -10.76
CA LEU A 107 -6.86 -8.62 -9.46
C LEU A 107 -5.82 -8.08 -8.49
N ASN A 108 -6.26 -7.67 -7.31
CA ASN A 108 -5.34 -7.28 -6.25
C ASN A 108 -5.45 -8.22 -5.06
N LEU A 109 -4.40 -9.01 -4.83
CA LEU A 109 -4.26 -9.77 -3.60
C LEU A 109 -3.82 -8.82 -2.48
N SER A 110 -4.75 -8.62 -1.56
CA SER A 110 -4.62 -7.80 -0.37
C SER A 110 -4.51 -8.70 0.85
N SER A 111 -3.45 -8.50 1.63
CA SER A 111 -3.41 -8.89 3.04
C SER A 111 -4.03 -7.80 3.94
N GLY A 112 -4.72 -6.83 3.33
CA GLY A 112 -4.72 -5.42 3.69
C GLY A 112 -5.51 -5.05 4.94
N THR A 113 -6.60 -5.75 5.20
CA THR A 113 -7.59 -5.24 6.16
C THR A 113 -8.35 -6.28 6.92
N SER A 114 -8.38 -7.53 6.46
CA SER A 114 -8.85 -8.67 7.22
C SER A 114 -7.67 -9.61 7.43
N ALA A 115 -7.57 -10.22 8.60
CA ALA A 115 -6.66 -11.33 8.86
C ALA A 115 -6.59 -12.41 7.75
N SER A 116 -7.64 -12.51 6.93
CA SER A 116 -7.73 -13.34 5.73
C SER A 116 -7.25 -12.62 4.46
N ARG A 117 -6.62 -13.37 3.57
CA ARG A 117 -6.23 -12.87 2.24
C ARG A 117 -7.50 -12.52 1.46
N THR A 118 -7.61 -11.25 1.12
CA THR A 118 -8.72 -10.70 0.34
C THR A 118 -8.23 -10.45 -1.08
N ILE A 119 -9.02 -10.86 -2.08
CA ILE A 119 -8.82 -10.47 -3.47
C ILE A 119 -9.87 -9.42 -3.79
N ALA A 120 -9.43 -8.23 -4.18
CA ALA A 120 -10.31 -7.20 -4.72
C ALA A 120 -10.44 -7.36 -6.24
N PHE A 121 -11.66 -7.12 -6.76
CA PHE A 121 -12.00 -7.20 -8.18
C PHE A 121 -12.39 -5.83 -8.75
N PRO A 122 -11.52 -4.81 -8.68
CA PRO A 122 -11.83 -3.49 -9.21
C PRO A 122 -11.98 -3.53 -10.73
N GLY A 123 -13.16 -3.14 -11.19
CA GLY A 123 -13.40 -2.76 -12.58
C GLY A 123 -12.97 -1.34 -12.94
N TRP A 124 -13.00 -1.02 -14.23
CA TRP A 124 -12.59 0.29 -14.76
C TRP A 124 -13.39 1.47 -14.19
N GLY A 125 -14.69 1.28 -13.94
CA GLY A 125 -15.54 2.29 -13.29
C GLY A 125 -14.99 2.68 -11.91
N HIS A 126 -14.64 1.70 -11.09
CA HIS A 126 -14.09 1.94 -9.74
C HIS A 126 -12.75 2.66 -9.80
N LEU A 127 -11.87 2.24 -10.72
CA LEU A 127 -10.57 2.89 -10.95
C LEU A 127 -10.74 4.36 -11.35
N ARG A 128 -11.70 4.63 -12.25
CA ARG A 128 -12.03 5.98 -12.70
C ARG A 128 -12.60 6.82 -11.55
N SER A 129 -13.56 6.29 -10.78
CA SER A 129 -14.16 7.00 -9.65
C SER A 129 -13.12 7.33 -8.57
N ASN A 130 -12.21 6.40 -8.25
CA ASN A 130 -11.11 6.67 -7.31
C ASN A 130 -10.15 7.76 -7.84
N ALA A 131 -9.77 7.68 -9.13
CA ALA A 131 -8.88 8.65 -9.74
C ALA A 131 -9.50 10.07 -9.78
N ILE A 132 -10.80 10.19 -10.05
CA ILE A 132 -11.56 11.44 -9.95
C ILE A 132 -11.52 11.99 -8.52
N ALA A 133 -11.88 11.14 -7.54
CA ALA A 133 -11.91 11.53 -6.13
C ALA A 133 -10.55 12.06 -5.65
N CYS A 134 -9.47 11.38 -6.06
CA CYS A 134 -8.10 11.82 -5.81
C CYS A 134 -7.79 13.16 -6.51
N ALA A 135 -8.07 13.27 -7.82
CA ALA A 135 -7.82 14.47 -8.60
C ALA A 135 -8.47 15.71 -7.98
N GLU A 136 -9.74 15.59 -7.58
CA GLU A 136 -10.50 16.67 -6.93
C GLU A 136 -9.91 17.07 -5.58
N PHE A 137 -9.51 16.09 -4.76
CA PHE A 137 -8.95 16.36 -3.44
C PHE A 137 -7.55 16.97 -3.50
N PHE A 138 -6.65 16.34 -4.25
CA PHE A 138 -5.26 16.75 -4.29
C PHE A 138 -5.01 17.95 -5.21
N ARG A 139 -5.96 18.26 -6.10
CA ARG A 139 -5.91 19.36 -7.08
C ARG A 139 -4.66 19.28 -7.97
N TRP A 140 -4.37 18.08 -8.45
CA TRP A 140 -3.32 17.87 -9.45
C TRP A 140 -3.85 18.18 -10.84
N ASP A 141 -2.93 18.45 -11.74
CA ASP A 141 -3.17 18.64 -13.16
C ASP A 141 -2.02 18.02 -13.97
N SER A 142 -2.07 18.19 -15.29
CA SER A 142 -1.10 17.58 -16.21
C SER A 142 0.31 18.18 -16.13
N SER A 143 0.52 19.26 -15.37
CA SER A 143 1.85 19.83 -15.12
C SER A 143 2.56 19.19 -13.92
N ASP A 144 1.84 18.42 -13.09
CA ASP A 144 2.44 17.71 -11.95
C ASP A 144 3.20 16.46 -12.41
N LEU A 145 4.36 16.21 -11.80
CA LEU A 145 5.07 14.94 -11.90
C LEU A 145 4.61 14.03 -10.76
N TYR A 146 4.20 12.81 -11.08
CA TYR A 146 3.75 11.84 -10.09
C TYR A 146 4.74 10.69 -9.92
N TRP A 147 5.10 10.38 -8.68
CA TRP A 147 5.95 9.26 -8.34
C TRP A 147 5.33 8.42 -7.23
N CYS A 148 5.02 7.16 -7.55
CA CYS A 148 4.59 6.16 -6.57
C CYS A 148 5.76 5.23 -6.27
N THR A 149 6.19 5.17 -5.00
CA THR A 149 7.31 4.32 -4.58
C THR A 149 6.88 2.89 -4.28
N PHE A 150 5.59 2.58 -4.41
CA PHE A 150 5.07 1.25 -4.17
C PHE A 150 5.38 0.30 -5.33
N PRO A 151 5.51 -1.01 -5.05
CA PRO A 151 5.72 -1.98 -6.12
C PRO A 151 4.53 -1.97 -7.08
N PHE A 152 4.82 -1.90 -8.39
CA PHE A 152 3.83 -1.85 -9.46
C PHE A 152 2.83 -3.01 -9.39
N TYR A 153 3.25 -4.18 -8.91
CA TYR A 153 2.39 -5.34 -8.82
C TYR A 153 1.29 -5.17 -7.77
N ALA A 154 1.51 -4.46 -6.67
CA ALA A 154 0.52 -4.34 -5.57
C ALA A 154 -0.38 -3.09 -5.66
N HIS A 155 0.07 -2.05 -6.37
CA HIS A 155 -0.56 -0.72 -6.33
C HIS A 155 -0.75 -0.10 -7.72
N ALA A 156 -1.15 -0.91 -8.71
CA ALA A 156 -1.35 -0.42 -10.07
C ALA A 156 -2.41 0.68 -10.22
N HIS A 157 -3.44 0.69 -9.37
CA HIS A 157 -4.43 1.77 -9.33
C HIS A 157 -3.79 3.11 -8.98
N GLU A 158 -2.86 3.12 -8.02
CA GLU A 158 -2.11 4.32 -7.66
C GLU A 158 -1.07 4.70 -8.73
N LEU A 159 -0.41 3.70 -9.33
CA LEU A 159 0.68 3.94 -10.28
C LEU A 159 0.18 4.41 -11.65
N PHE A 160 -0.97 3.91 -12.12
CA PHE A 160 -1.44 4.14 -13.48
C PHE A 160 -2.74 4.92 -13.53
N SER A 161 -3.77 4.54 -12.78
CA SER A 161 -5.11 5.13 -12.95
C SER A 161 -5.15 6.60 -12.55
N LYS A 162 -4.59 6.93 -11.39
CA LYS A 162 -4.55 8.29 -10.82
C LYS A 162 -3.81 9.29 -11.74
N PRO A 163 -2.52 9.09 -12.08
CA PRO A 163 -1.81 10.02 -12.96
C PRO A 163 -2.37 10.04 -14.40
N ARG A 164 -2.83 8.90 -14.94
CA ARG A 164 -3.43 8.86 -16.28
C ARG A 164 -4.71 9.69 -16.37
N TYR A 165 -5.56 9.63 -15.35
CA TYR A 165 -6.78 10.44 -15.32
C TYR A 165 -6.47 11.95 -15.38
N LEU A 166 -5.39 12.35 -14.71
CA LEU A 166 -4.92 13.74 -14.63
C LEU A 166 -4.11 14.20 -15.84
N GLY A 167 -3.66 13.27 -16.70
CA GLY A 167 -2.68 13.56 -17.73
C GLY A 167 -1.29 13.91 -17.19
N ALA A 168 -1.01 13.56 -15.93
CA ALA A 168 0.25 13.83 -15.25
C ALA A 168 1.33 12.83 -15.71
N PRO A 169 2.55 13.29 -16.06
CA PRO A 169 3.69 12.42 -16.26
C PRO A 169 3.98 11.55 -15.03
N ILE A 170 4.35 10.28 -15.27
CA ILE A 170 4.75 9.34 -14.21
C ILE A 170 6.27 9.23 -14.22
N LEU A 171 6.87 9.38 -13.04
CA LEU A 171 8.25 9.05 -12.78
C LEU A 171 8.34 7.58 -12.37
N ALA A 172 8.90 6.72 -13.22
CA ALA A 172 9.05 5.28 -12.95
C ALA A 172 10.44 5.00 -12.38
N LEU A 173 10.63 5.29 -11.09
CA LEU A 173 11.89 5.04 -10.37
C LEU A 173 11.69 4.03 -9.24
N GLN A 174 12.74 3.26 -8.94
CA GLN A 174 12.78 2.42 -7.75
C GLN A 174 12.91 3.29 -6.50
N ALA A 175 12.33 2.82 -5.38
CA ALA A 175 12.43 3.53 -4.09
C ALA A 175 13.88 3.74 -3.60
N THR A 176 14.83 2.96 -4.11
CA THR A 176 16.27 3.07 -3.81
C THR A 176 16.96 4.22 -4.56
N GLU A 177 16.39 4.70 -5.66
CA GLU A 177 16.94 5.70 -6.59
C GLU A 177 16.59 7.14 -6.18
N ILE A 178 16.55 7.39 -4.86
CA ILE A 178 16.17 8.68 -4.26
C ILE A 178 17.02 9.83 -4.80
N GLU A 179 18.31 9.59 -5.07
CA GLU A 179 19.26 10.58 -5.56
C GLU A 179 18.88 11.13 -6.94
N THR A 180 18.22 10.32 -7.79
CA THR A 180 17.77 10.75 -9.12
C THR A 180 16.72 11.85 -9.02
N ILE A 181 15.90 11.84 -7.96
CA ILE A 181 14.85 12.83 -7.75
C ILE A 181 15.44 14.20 -7.41
N ASN A 182 16.59 14.26 -6.74
CA ASN A 182 17.23 15.55 -6.44
C ASN A 182 17.47 16.41 -7.67
N GLN A 183 17.67 15.80 -8.84
CA GLN A 183 17.84 16.52 -10.10
C GLN A 183 16.53 17.20 -10.52
N HIS A 184 15.40 16.48 -10.45
CA HIS A 184 14.07 17.04 -10.71
C HIS A 184 13.67 18.11 -9.69
N LEU A 185 14.11 17.96 -8.44
CA LEU A 185 13.87 18.93 -7.36
C LEU A 185 14.61 20.27 -7.51
N GLN A 186 15.47 20.41 -8.52
CA GLN A 186 16.12 21.68 -8.83
C GLN A 186 15.30 22.57 -9.78
N ASP A 187 14.30 22.00 -10.47
CA ASP A 187 13.49 22.70 -11.46
C ASP A 187 12.32 23.44 -10.78
N PRO A 188 12.26 24.78 -10.83
CA PRO A 188 11.19 25.56 -10.21
C PRO A 188 9.83 25.43 -10.93
N ASP A 189 9.76 24.80 -12.10
CA ASP A 189 8.50 24.63 -12.84
C ASP A 189 7.85 23.26 -12.56
N ILE A 190 8.56 22.35 -11.87
CA ILE A 190 8.07 21.00 -11.57
C ILE A 190 7.45 20.95 -10.18
N ARG A 191 6.16 20.64 -10.12
CA ARG A 191 5.51 20.16 -8.89
C ARG A 191 5.61 18.65 -8.83
N LEU A 192 6.13 18.12 -7.73
CA LEU A 192 6.34 16.68 -7.57
C LEU A 192 5.42 16.14 -6.49
N HIS A 193 4.61 15.16 -6.86
CA HIS A 193 3.83 14.39 -5.92
C HIS A 193 4.48 13.03 -5.67
N ILE A 194 4.75 12.70 -4.41
CA ILE A 194 5.38 11.45 -3.99
C ILE A 194 4.40 10.66 -3.13
N LEU A 195 3.84 9.57 -3.67
CA LEU A 195 3.12 8.57 -2.89
C LEU A 195 4.10 7.54 -2.33
N THR A 196 4.19 7.44 -1.00
CA THR A 196 5.18 6.59 -0.34
C THR A 196 4.75 6.13 1.05
N THR A 197 5.48 5.17 1.63
CA THR A 197 5.29 4.80 3.04
C THR A 197 6.04 5.76 3.96
N PRO A 198 5.60 5.95 5.22
CA PRO A 198 6.34 6.71 6.23
C PRO A 198 7.78 6.24 6.43
N HIS A 199 8.03 4.94 6.27
CA HIS A 199 9.37 4.36 6.34
C HIS A 199 10.29 4.88 5.22
N ILE A 200 9.83 4.82 3.97
CA ILE A 200 10.60 5.33 2.83
C ILE A 200 10.78 6.85 2.98
N ALA A 201 9.74 7.60 3.35
CA ALA A 201 9.86 9.03 3.62
C ALA A 201 10.90 9.36 4.73
N SER A 202 11.02 8.50 5.75
CA SER A 202 12.06 8.65 6.77
C SER A 202 13.48 8.39 6.22
N ALA A 203 13.63 7.44 5.30
CA ALA A 203 14.89 7.21 4.60
C ALA A 203 15.25 8.41 3.70
N PHE A 204 14.26 9.02 3.06
CA PHE A 204 14.38 10.29 2.33
C PHE A 204 14.96 11.40 3.23
N LEU A 205 14.35 11.63 4.39
CA LEU A 205 14.81 12.63 5.36
C LEU A 205 16.25 12.37 5.83
N ALA A 206 16.62 11.10 6.04
CA ALA A 206 17.96 10.72 6.48
C ALA A 206 19.06 10.98 5.45
N ARG A 207 18.72 11.09 4.16
CA ARG A 207 19.66 11.44 3.08
C ARG A 207 19.88 12.95 2.93
N HIS A 208 19.26 13.77 3.78
CA HIS A 208 19.42 15.24 3.80
C HIS A 208 19.24 15.89 2.42
N LEU A 209 18.15 15.54 1.72
CA LEU A 209 17.83 16.21 0.45
C LEU A 209 17.60 17.70 0.72
N ALA A 210 18.23 18.55 -0.08
CA ALA A 210 18.09 20.00 -0.02
C ALA A 210 17.49 20.49 -1.36
N PRO A 211 16.21 20.23 -1.63
CA PRO A 211 15.53 20.80 -2.80
C PRO A 211 15.63 22.34 -2.75
N ARG A 212 15.77 22.99 -3.92
CA ARG A 212 15.68 24.45 -3.99
C ARG A 212 14.26 24.94 -3.70
N HIS A 213 13.26 24.14 -4.04
CA HIS A 213 11.85 24.48 -3.96
C HIS A 213 11.03 23.41 -3.21
N PRO A 214 11.29 23.16 -1.92
CA PRO A 214 10.65 22.07 -1.16
C PRO A 214 9.11 22.16 -1.13
N HIS A 215 8.55 23.37 -1.16
CA HIS A 215 7.11 23.61 -1.17
C HIS A 215 6.39 23.09 -2.43
N GLN A 216 7.13 22.77 -3.49
CA GLN A 216 6.60 22.17 -4.72
C GLN A 216 6.50 20.65 -4.63
N VAL A 217 7.06 20.05 -3.58
CA VAL A 217 7.01 18.60 -3.35
C VAL A 217 5.97 18.30 -2.29
N CYS A 218 5.06 17.39 -2.61
CA CYS A 218 4.07 16.87 -1.68
C CYS A 218 4.35 15.39 -1.40
N PHE A 219 4.60 15.04 -0.15
CA PHE A 219 4.65 13.65 0.30
C PHE A 219 3.25 13.19 0.72
N GLU A 220 2.65 12.31 -0.06
CA GLU A 220 1.49 11.51 0.35
C GLU A 220 1.98 10.26 1.07
N LEU A 221 1.79 10.25 2.39
CA LEU A 221 2.18 9.18 3.28
C LEU A 221 1.02 8.22 3.45
N ALA A 222 1.21 6.98 2.98
CA ALA A 222 0.16 5.99 2.94
C ALA A 222 0.67 4.58 3.26
N GLY A 223 -0.29 3.67 3.41
CA GLY A 223 -0.01 2.24 3.49
C GLY A 223 0.54 1.75 4.82
N GLU A 224 0.80 2.60 5.81
CA GLU A 224 1.20 2.25 7.19
C GLU A 224 0.68 3.30 8.18
N TYR A 225 0.82 3.04 9.48
CA TYR A 225 0.62 4.08 10.49
C TYR A 225 1.61 5.23 10.28
N VAL A 226 1.09 6.45 10.16
CA VAL A 226 1.90 7.66 9.98
C VAL A 226 2.16 8.34 11.32
N ALA A 227 3.38 8.20 11.82
CA ALA A 227 3.88 8.93 12.97
C ALA A 227 3.93 10.44 12.67
N ILE A 228 3.38 11.27 13.56
CA ILE A 228 3.34 12.72 13.35
C ILE A 228 4.75 13.34 13.32
N GLY A 229 5.74 12.72 13.97
CA GLY A 229 7.14 13.14 13.89
C GLY A 229 7.70 13.10 12.47
N VAL A 230 7.31 12.13 11.63
CA VAL A 230 7.74 12.08 10.21
C VAL A 230 7.17 13.27 9.44
N VAL A 231 5.87 13.54 9.64
CA VAL A 231 5.18 14.68 9.02
C VAL A 231 5.84 16.00 9.42
N ASN A 232 6.09 16.20 10.71
CA ASN A 232 6.72 17.42 11.21
C ASN A 232 8.11 17.63 10.62
N ARG A 233 8.95 16.58 10.55
CA ARG A 233 10.28 16.70 9.94
C ARG A 233 10.24 17.03 8.44
N LEU A 234 9.30 16.46 7.69
CA LEU A 234 9.11 16.83 6.28
C LEU A 234 8.71 18.31 6.17
N ARG A 235 7.76 18.75 7.00
CA ARG A 235 7.32 20.15 7.04
C ARG A 235 8.44 21.12 7.47
N ASP A 236 9.28 20.73 8.42
CA ASP A 236 10.45 21.51 8.86
C ASP A 236 11.47 21.69 7.74
N GLN A 237 11.54 20.77 6.78
CA GLN A 237 12.30 20.90 5.54
C GLN A 237 11.55 21.67 4.43
N GLY A 238 10.36 22.18 4.72
CA GLY A 238 9.54 22.97 3.80
C GLY A 238 8.67 22.15 2.85
N PHE A 239 8.64 20.83 2.98
CA PHE A 239 7.81 19.97 2.15
C PHE A 239 6.33 20.08 2.51
N ARG A 240 5.47 19.88 1.51
CA ARG A 240 4.05 19.66 1.75
C ARG A 240 3.82 18.20 2.14
N THR A 241 2.81 17.98 2.96
CA THR A 241 2.49 16.65 3.48
C THR A 241 1.01 16.34 3.33
N CYS A 242 0.71 15.09 3.02
CA CYS A 242 -0.61 14.51 3.07
C CYS A 242 -0.53 13.16 3.76
N ILE A 243 -1.53 12.82 4.56
CA ILE A 243 -1.77 11.43 4.96
C ILE A 243 -2.92 10.93 4.12
N SER A 244 -2.79 9.73 3.57
CA SER A 244 -3.88 9.04 2.91
C SER A 244 -4.07 7.63 3.46
N TRP A 245 -5.33 7.25 3.59
CA TRP A 245 -5.75 5.91 3.97
C TRP A 245 -6.55 5.32 2.81
N GLY A 246 -6.26 4.06 2.52
CA GLY A 246 -6.88 3.30 1.46
C GLY A 246 -6.40 1.85 1.49
N SER A 247 -7.13 0.99 0.81
CA SER A 247 -6.79 -0.41 0.67
C SER A 247 -7.15 -0.90 -0.74
N ALA A 248 -6.82 -2.15 -1.05
CA ALA A 248 -7.20 -2.73 -2.33
C ALA A 248 -8.73 -2.80 -2.48
N GLU A 249 -9.42 -3.05 -1.36
CA GLU A 249 -10.87 -3.14 -1.22
C GLU A 249 -11.56 -1.80 -1.44
N THR A 250 -10.84 -0.67 -1.36
CA THR A 250 -11.34 0.66 -1.69
C THR A 250 -10.82 1.18 -3.03
N THR A 251 -10.12 0.35 -3.81
CA THR A 251 -9.51 0.74 -5.10
C THR A 251 -8.52 1.90 -4.98
N GLY A 252 -7.78 1.96 -3.86
CA GLY A 252 -6.83 3.04 -3.58
C GLY A 252 -7.25 3.94 -2.44
N VAL A 253 -6.86 5.21 -2.51
CA VAL A 253 -7.15 6.20 -1.47
C VAL A 253 -8.65 6.45 -1.30
N ALA A 254 -9.16 6.28 -0.08
CA ALA A 254 -10.55 6.57 0.26
C ALA A 254 -10.71 7.73 1.24
N ILE A 255 -9.69 7.98 2.06
CA ILE A 255 -9.67 9.02 3.08
C ILE A 255 -8.33 9.74 3.01
N ALA A 256 -8.32 11.06 3.13
CA ALA A 256 -7.07 11.81 3.15
C ALA A 256 -7.17 13.11 3.95
N VAL A 257 -6.01 13.64 4.33
CA VAL A 257 -5.85 14.95 4.98
C VAL A 257 -4.57 15.62 4.51
N MET A 258 -4.71 16.87 4.07
CA MET A 258 -3.59 17.75 3.77
C MET A 258 -3.07 18.38 5.06
N GLU A 259 -1.75 18.47 5.19
CA GLU A 259 -1.06 19.10 6.31
C GLU A 259 -1.55 18.65 7.70
N PRO A 260 -1.55 17.33 7.98
CA PRO A 260 -2.03 16.81 9.25
C PRO A 260 -1.20 17.35 10.42
N ARG A 261 -1.88 17.70 11.51
CA ARG A 261 -1.27 18.32 12.71
C ARG A 261 -1.32 17.46 13.95
N VAL A 262 -2.09 16.37 13.93
CA VAL A 262 -2.37 15.53 15.09
C VAL A 262 -2.04 14.09 14.75
N ALA A 263 -1.37 13.39 15.68
CA ALA A 263 -1.05 11.97 15.53
C ALA A 263 -2.33 11.12 15.37
N GLY A 264 -2.25 10.11 14.50
CA GLY A 264 -3.37 9.23 14.19
C GLY A 264 -4.45 9.86 13.31
N CYS A 265 -4.35 11.13 12.92
CA CYS A 265 -5.28 11.71 11.96
C CYS A 265 -5.09 11.04 10.58
N ILE A 266 -6.18 10.49 10.04
CA ILE A 266 -6.22 9.96 8.66
C ILE A 266 -7.04 10.84 7.72
N GLY A 267 -7.91 11.71 8.26
CA GLY A 267 -8.58 12.75 7.51
C GLY A 267 -10.07 12.54 7.29
N THR A 268 -10.56 12.96 6.12
CA THR A 268 -11.97 12.84 5.75
C THR A 268 -12.14 11.98 4.50
N PRO A 269 -13.28 11.31 4.30
CA PRO A 269 -13.57 10.62 3.06
C PRO A 269 -13.37 11.53 1.84
N LEU A 270 -12.79 10.98 0.77
CA LEU A 270 -12.70 11.65 -0.52
C LEU A 270 -14.09 11.78 -1.16
N PRO A 271 -14.27 12.69 -2.14
CA PRO A 271 -15.51 12.78 -2.92
C PRO A 271 -15.94 11.41 -3.46
N GLY A 272 -17.23 11.09 -3.35
CA GLY A 272 -17.78 9.78 -3.76
C GLY A 272 -17.61 8.65 -2.74
N TYR A 273 -16.85 8.85 -1.66
CA TYR A 273 -16.85 7.97 -0.49
C TYR A 273 -17.71 8.54 0.63
N GLN A 274 -18.35 7.66 1.37
CA GLN A 274 -19.16 7.99 2.54
C GLN A 274 -18.76 7.08 3.69
N LEU A 275 -18.83 7.62 4.91
CA LEU A 275 -18.80 6.77 6.09
C LEU A 275 -20.16 6.10 6.20
N GLY A 276 -20.18 4.76 6.19
CA GLY A 276 -21.42 4.03 6.49
C GLY A 276 -21.86 4.34 7.92
N THR A 277 -23.11 4.03 8.27
CA THR A 277 -23.73 4.49 9.54
C THR A 277 -22.85 4.24 10.76
N LEU A 278 -22.15 5.29 11.21
CA LEU A 278 -21.38 5.30 12.44
C LEU A 278 -22.29 5.80 13.55
N THR A 279 -22.45 5.05 14.63
CA THR A 279 -22.84 5.65 15.91
C THR A 279 -21.66 6.46 16.42
N PHE A 280 -21.67 7.76 16.12
CA PHE A 280 -20.70 8.72 16.65
C PHE A 280 -20.62 8.57 18.17
N GLN A 281 -19.39 8.52 18.73
CA GLN A 281 -19.00 8.50 20.16
C GLN A 281 -18.32 7.22 20.70
N GLN A 282 -18.14 6.15 19.91
CA GLN A 282 -17.35 4.97 20.32
C GLN A 282 -16.31 4.59 19.27
N GLU A 283 -15.18 4.03 19.72
CA GLU A 283 -14.20 3.40 18.82
C GLU A 283 -14.88 2.29 18.04
N MET A 284 -14.73 2.31 16.71
CA MET A 284 -15.41 1.35 15.86
C MET A 284 -14.61 1.02 14.60
N ASN A 285 -14.94 -0.13 14.02
CA ASN A 285 -14.40 -0.52 12.71
C ASN A 285 -14.80 0.52 11.65
N LEU A 286 -13.83 0.93 10.84
CA LEU A 286 -14.03 1.85 9.73
C LEU A 286 -14.94 1.21 8.68
N HIS A 287 -16.08 1.83 8.44
CA HIS A 287 -17.04 1.42 7.42
C HIS A 287 -17.14 2.49 6.33
N LEU A 288 -16.95 2.06 5.08
CA LEU A 288 -16.98 2.93 3.90
C LEU A 288 -17.97 2.42 2.88
N GLU A 289 -18.60 3.36 2.19
CA GLU A 289 -19.48 3.14 1.04
C GLU A 289 -19.03 4.06 -0.11
N GLY A 290 -19.10 3.61 -1.36
CA GLY A 290 -18.77 4.47 -2.49
C GLY A 290 -18.63 3.74 -3.83
N GLU A 291 -18.72 4.48 -4.92
CA GLU A 291 -18.64 3.94 -6.29
C GLU A 291 -17.28 3.35 -6.64
N ALA A 292 -16.24 3.74 -5.93
CA ALA A 292 -14.90 3.21 -6.11
C ALA A 292 -14.66 1.91 -5.30
N ILE A 293 -15.60 1.47 -4.47
CA ILE A 293 -15.51 0.19 -3.77
C ILE A 293 -16.02 -0.91 -4.70
N PRO A 294 -15.20 -1.93 -5.06
CA PRO A 294 -15.63 -3.00 -5.96
C PRO A 294 -16.82 -3.76 -5.36
N PRO A 295 -17.80 -4.21 -6.16
CA PRO A 295 -19.00 -4.91 -5.71
C PRO A 295 -18.72 -6.35 -5.25
N PHE A 296 -17.51 -6.86 -5.49
CA PHE A 296 -17.10 -8.20 -5.10
C PHE A 296 -15.70 -8.18 -4.46
N LEU A 297 -15.55 -8.95 -3.40
CA LEU A 297 -14.28 -9.32 -2.78
C LEU A 297 -14.25 -10.84 -2.65
N ALA A 298 -13.08 -11.47 -2.68
CA ALA A 298 -12.96 -12.90 -2.36
C ALA A 298 -12.07 -13.06 -1.13
N ASN A 299 -12.61 -13.69 -0.08
CA ASN A 299 -11.90 -13.94 1.16
C ASN A 299 -11.77 -15.44 1.35
N ASP A 300 -10.56 -15.94 1.53
CA ASP A 300 -10.31 -17.38 1.73
C ASP A 300 -11.00 -18.24 0.65
N GLY A 301 -10.89 -17.80 -0.61
CA GLY A 301 -11.49 -18.47 -1.77
C GLY A 301 -13.00 -18.29 -1.94
N GLN A 302 -13.69 -17.62 -1.01
CA GLN A 302 -15.13 -17.37 -1.10
C GLN A 302 -15.42 -15.98 -1.64
N LEU A 303 -16.11 -15.91 -2.79
CA LEU A 303 -16.61 -14.65 -3.34
C LEU A 303 -17.73 -14.11 -2.46
N ARG A 304 -17.62 -12.84 -2.09
CA ARG A 304 -18.58 -12.08 -1.31
C ARG A 304 -18.96 -10.82 -2.05
N GLU A 305 -20.26 -10.60 -2.19
CA GLU A 305 -20.80 -9.34 -2.67
C GLU A 305 -20.73 -8.28 -1.57
N THR A 306 -20.18 -7.11 -1.91
CA THR A 306 -20.03 -5.95 -1.02
C THR A 306 -21.04 -4.85 -1.33
N LEU A 307 -21.61 -4.84 -2.54
CA LEU A 307 -22.53 -3.80 -3.03
C LEU A 307 -21.97 -2.38 -2.85
N GLY A 308 -20.66 -2.19 -3.08
CA GLY A 308 -20.00 -0.90 -2.91
C GLY A 308 -19.77 -0.50 -1.46
N ARG A 309 -19.82 -1.46 -0.52
CA ARG A 309 -19.58 -1.25 0.92
C ARG A 309 -18.44 -2.09 1.45
N PHE A 310 -17.62 -1.50 2.29
CA PHE A 310 -16.46 -2.17 2.88
C PHE A 310 -16.32 -1.85 4.36
N THR A 311 -15.96 -2.86 5.16
CA THR A 311 -15.68 -2.68 6.60
C THR A 311 -14.25 -3.14 6.87
N ALA A 312 -13.36 -2.19 7.10
CA ALA A 312 -11.99 -2.47 7.51
C ALA A 312 -11.96 -2.94 8.97
N LYS A 313 -10.89 -3.64 9.36
CA LYS A 313 -10.60 -3.92 10.77
C LYS A 313 -9.89 -2.76 11.47
N ASP A 314 -9.71 -1.63 10.80
CA ASP A 314 -9.14 -0.42 11.40
C ASP A 314 -10.15 0.21 12.35
N LEU A 315 -9.74 0.44 13.60
CA LEU A 315 -10.51 1.14 14.61
C LEU A 315 -10.29 2.64 14.44
N VAL A 316 -11.38 3.38 14.33
CA VAL A 316 -11.37 4.83 14.15
C VAL A 316 -12.33 5.50 15.12
N VAL A 317 -12.07 6.78 15.39
CA VAL A 317 -13.02 7.69 16.04
C VAL A 317 -13.12 8.99 15.25
N TRP A 318 -14.33 9.52 15.11
CA TRP A 318 -14.55 10.86 14.57
C TRP A 318 -14.37 11.89 15.69
N ASP A 319 -13.46 12.84 15.52
CA ASP A 319 -13.19 13.88 16.52
C ASP A 319 -14.11 15.11 16.43
N GLY A 320 -15.05 15.10 15.48
CA GLY A 320 -15.91 16.23 15.13
C GLY A 320 -15.57 16.83 13.77
N ASN A 321 -14.35 16.64 13.28
CA ASN A 321 -13.87 17.23 12.03
C ASN A 321 -13.18 16.22 11.10
N GLN A 322 -12.53 15.21 11.66
CA GLN A 322 -11.73 14.24 10.93
C GLN A 322 -11.72 12.88 11.64
N LEU A 323 -11.33 11.84 10.89
CA LEU A 323 -11.12 10.50 11.42
C LEU A 323 -9.74 10.39 12.05
N MET A 324 -9.74 9.78 13.23
CA MET A 324 -8.55 9.45 14.01
C MET A 324 -8.43 7.92 14.08
N PHE A 325 -7.36 7.38 13.52
CA PHE A 325 -6.99 5.98 13.65
C PHE A 325 -6.54 5.66 15.09
N ARG A 326 -7.12 4.60 15.66
CA ARG A 326 -6.88 4.12 17.03
C ARG A 326 -6.19 2.78 17.11
N GLY A 327 -6.14 2.03 16.00
CA GLY A 327 -5.53 0.72 15.93
C GLY A 327 -6.36 -0.21 15.06
N ARG A 328 -6.31 -1.50 15.36
CA ARG A 328 -7.05 -2.52 14.63
C ARG A 328 -7.80 -3.43 15.59
N SER A 329 -8.95 -3.93 15.16
CA SER A 329 -9.75 -4.91 15.90
C SER A 329 -9.27 -6.34 15.70
N ASP A 330 -8.35 -6.56 14.75
CA ASP A 330 -7.66 -7.83 14.57
C ASP A 330 -6.25 -7.80 15.19
N ARG A 331 -5.56 -8.93 15.08
CA ARG A 331 -4.24 -9.16 15.70
C ARG A 331 -3.06 -8.72 14.83
N PHE A 332 -3.29 -7.91 13.79
CA PHE A 332 -2.24 -7.57 12.84
C PHE A 332 -1.76 -6.13 13.00
N LEU A 333 -0.45 -5.93 12.81
CA LEU A 333 0.17 -4.62 12.66
C LEU A 333 0.81 -4.54 11.29
N LYS A 334 0.85 -3.35 10.68
CA LYS A 334 1.60 -3.11 9.45
C LYS A 334 2.84 -2.28 9.75
N PHE A 335 4.01 -2.81 9.42
CA PHE A 335 5.30 -2.21 9.68
C PHE A 335 6.23 -2.41 8.49
N HIS A 336 6.75 -1.32 7.92
CA HIS A 336 7.63 -1.36 6.74
C HIS A 336 7.00 -2.16 5.57
N GLY A 337 5.74 -1.90 5.28
CA GLY A 337 4.95 -2.58 4.25
C GLY A 337 4.54 -4.02 4.57
N THR A 338 4.96 -4.57 5.71
CA THR A 338 4.74 -5.99 6.07
C THR A 338 3.70 -6.13 7.17
N TYR A 339 2.80 -7.12 7.03
CA TYR A 339 1.87 -7.50 8.09
C TYR A 339 2.57 -8.40 9.10
N ILE A 340 2.46 -8.03 10.36
CA ILE A 340 3.03 -8.74 11.50
C ILE A 340 1.87 -9.24 12.35
N ASP A 341 1.79 -10.56 12.51
CA ASP A 341 0.84 -11.19 13.41
C ASP A 341 1.32 -11.03 14.86
N VAL A 342 0.64 -10.16 15.61
CA VAL A 342 0.97 -9.84 17.00
C VAL A 342 0.94 -11.08 17.89
N ALA A 343 -0.06 -11.94 17.72
CA ALA A 343 -0.21 -13.12 18.56
C ALA A 343 0.88 -14.14 18.29
N LEU A 344 1.35 -14.25 17.04
CA LEU A 344 2.47 -15.12 16.68
C LEU A 344 3.76 -14.66 17.37
N VAL A 345 4.10 -13.37 17.27
CA VAL A 345 5.32 -12.82 17.86
C VAL A 345 5.28 -12.89 19.40
N GLU A 346 4.14 -12.55 20.01
CA GLU A 346 3.95 -12.72 21.46
C GLU A 346 4.00 -14.19 21.87
N GLY A 347 3.52 -15.10 21.01
CA GLY A 347 3.58 -16.54 21.19
C GLY A 347 4.99 -17.08 21.24
N TRP A 348 5.90 -16.62 20.38
CA TRP A 348 7.32 -17.01 20.41
C TRP A 348 7.97 -16.67 21.75
N ALA A 349 7.74 -15.47 22.29
CA ALA A 349 8.28 -15.13 23.60
C ALA A 349 7.75 -16.05 24.70
N LYS A 350 6.45 -16.41 24.64
CA LYS A 350 5.80 -17.33 25.59
C LYS A 350 6.22 -18.80 25.45
N GLN A 351 7.00 -19.15 24.43
CA GLN A 351 7.60 -20.49 24.36
C GLN A 351 8.79 -20.64 25.32
N VAL A 352 9.32 -19.53 25.84
CA VAL A 352 10.35 -19.54 26.89
C VAL A 352 9.67 -19.63 28.25
N GLU A 353 10.02 -20.66 29.03
CA GLU A 353 9.34 -21.01 30.29
C GLU A 353 9.33 -19.87 31.32
N SER A 354 10.37 -19.04 31.35
CA SER A 354 10.49 -17.91 32.28
C SER A 354 9.74 -16.64 31.87
N VAL A 355 9.04 -16.65 30.73
CA VAL A 355 8.29 -15.50 30.23
C VAL A 355 6.83 -15.59 30.66
N ASP A 356 6.42 -14.70 31.57
CA ASP A 356 5.04 -14.63 32.05
C ASP A 356 4.12 -13.92 31.05
N ASN A 357 4.57 -12.78 30.54
CA ASN A 357 3.80 -11.90 29.69
C ASN A 357 4.64 -11.34 28.55
N ALA A 358 3.99 -11.10 27.42
CA ALA A 358 4.58 -10.43 26.26
C ALA A 358 3.54 -9.52 25.60
N PHE A 359 3.99 -8.37 25.10
CA PHE A 359 3.17 -7.38 24.42
C PHE A 359 3.95 -6.72 23.27
N LEU A 360 3.46 -6.84 22.04
CA LEU A 360 4.04 -6.20 20.86
C LEU A 360 3.34 -4.87 20.56
N ALA A 361 4.13 -3.82 20.33
CA ALA A 361 3.64 -2.50 19.98
C ALA A 361 4.53 -1.80 18.94
N LEU A 362 3.93 -0.80 18.26
CA LEU A 362 4.70 0.21 17.54
C LEU A 362 4.99 1.37 18.50
N VAL A 363 6.26 1.75 18.60
CA VAL A 363 6.73 2.83 19.46
C VAL A 363 7.35 3.91 18.59
N GLU A 364 6.90 5.15 18.75
CA GLU A 364 7.58 6.29 18.14
C GLU A 364 8.76 6.73 19.01
N HIS A 365 9.97 6.69 18.45
CA HIS A 365 11.18 7.19 19.08
C HIS A 365 12.00 8.02 18.10
N ALA A 366 12.30 9.27 18.45
CA ALA A 366 13.04 10.22 17.60
C ALA A 366 12.48 10.33 16.16
N ALA A 367 11.14 10.40 16.05
CA ALA A 367 10.39 10.45 14.79
C ALA A 367 10.58 9.22 13.87
N GLN A 368 11.09 8.11 14.41
CA GLN A 368 11.05 6.80 13.76
C GLN A 368 10.07 5.90 14.51
N THR A 369 9.32 5.10 13.76
CA THR A 369 8.52 4.02 14.34
C THR A 369 9.40 2.79 14.50
N GLN A 370 9.39 2.20 15.68
CA GLN A 370 10.06 0.94 16.00
C GLN A 370 9.04 -0.12 16.37
N LEU A 371 9.28 -1.35 15.96
CA LEU A 371 8.56 -2.51 16.46
C LEU A 371 9.21 -2.97 17.76
N VAL A 372 8.48 -2.89 18.87
CA VAL A 372 9.00 -3.20 20.21
C VAL A 372 8.15 -4.30 20.85
N LEU A 373 8.81 -5.38 21.27
CA LEU A 373 8.20 -6.42 22.12
C LEU A 373 8.61 -6.18 23.58
N PHE A 374 7.63 -5.89 24.42
CA PHE A 374 7.79 -5.84 25.88
C PHE A 374 7.61 -7.25 26.43
N VAL A 375 8.57 -7.73 27.21
CA VAL A 375 8.61 -9.08 27.77
C VAL A 375 8.77 -8.98 29.28
N GLN A 376 7.87 -9.63 30.02
CA GLN A 376 8.00 -9.83 31.45
C GLN A 376 8.72 -11.15 31.71
N CYS A 377 9.91 -11.08 32.29
CA CYS A 377 10.72 -12.25 32.62
C CYS A 377 11.51 -11.99 33.91
N VAL A 378 11.27 -12.82 34.93
CA VAL A 378 11.87 -12.65 36.26
C VAL A 378 13.35 -13.05 36.27
N GLU A 379 13.76 -14.01 35.45
CA GLU A 379 15.11 -14.57 35.45
C GLU A 379 16.05 -13.85 34.47
N SER A 380 16.84 -12.90 34.98
CA SER A 380 17.75 -12.07 34.15
C SER A 380 18.77 -12.86 33.34
N LYS A 381 19.19 -14.04 33.81
CA LYS A 381 20.15 -14.92 33.11
C LYS A 381 19.63 -15.41 31.74
N GLU A 382 18.31 -15.35 31.50
CA GLU A 382 17.69 -15.86 30.27
C GLU A 382 17.43 -14.76 29.23
N TRP A 383 17.63 -13.49 29.59
CA TRP A 383 17.27 -12.35 28.74
C TRP A 383 17.97 -12.35 27.39
N ASP A 384 19.25 -12.70 27.34
CA ASP A 384 20.01 -12.80 26.08
C ASP A 384 19.53 -13.96 25.21
N GLY A 385 19.16 -15.09 25.84
CA GLY A 385 18.56 -16.24 25.15
C GLY A 385 17.22 -15.89 24.51
N ILE A 386 16.36 -15.18 25.24
CA ILE A 386 15.07 -14.67 24.74
C ILE A 386 15.28 -13.76 23.52
N ARG A 387 16.22 -12.80 23.61
CA ARG A 387 16.54 -11.88 22.50
C ARG A 387 17.03 -12.63 21.27
N HIS A 388 17.92 -13.60 21.46
CA HIS A 388 18.45 -14.41 20.37
C HIS A 388 17.36 -15.24 19.68
N HIS A 389 16.53 -15.92 20.47
CA HIS A 389 15.39 -16.70 19.97
C HIS A 389 14.44 -15.82 19.15
N LEU A 390 14.00 -14.69 19.69
CA LEU A 390 13.08 -13.79 18.99
C LEU A 390 13.68 -13.18 17.72
N ALA A 391 14.97 -12.86 17.73
CA ALA A 391 15.65 -12.36 16.53
C ALA A 391 15.71 -13.42 15.43
N HIS A 392 15.93 -14.68 15.80
CA HIS A 392 15.90 -15.81 14.87
C HIS A 392 14.51 -16.04 14.27
N GLU A 393 13.46 -16.08 15.09
CA GLU A 393 12.08 -16.26 14.61
C GLU A 393 11.61 -15.10 13.72
N MET A 394 11.94 -13.86 14.09
CA MET A 394 11.67 -12.68 13.25
C MET A 394 12.38 -12.76 11.89
N LEU A 395 13.65 -13.19 11.88
CA LEU A 395 14.41 -13.35 10.63
C LEU A 395 13.78 -14.42 9.74
N ASN A 396 13.37 -15.55 10.32
CA ASN A 396 12.78 -16.66 9.57
C ASN A 396 11.41 -16.31 8.99
N GLN A 397 10.54 -15.67 9.78
CA GLN A 397 9.16 -15.40 9.38
C GLN A 397 9.02 -14.11 8.57
N TYR A 398 9.71 -13.05 8.98
CA TYR A 398 9.52 -11.69 8.48
C TYR A 398 10.78 -11.10 7.83
N GLY A 399 11.87 -11.87 7.75
CA GLY A 399 13.11 -11.43 7.12
C GLY A 399 13.82 -10.33 7.91
N GLY A 400 14.40 -9.35 7.22
CA GLY A 400 15.22 -8.29 7.82
C GLY A 400 14.50 -7.28 8.72
N ILE A 401 13.25 -7.53 9.15
CA ILE A 401 12.54 -6.67 10.09
C ILE A 401 13.17 -6.78 11.47
N ARG A 402 13.70 -5.66 11.96
CA ARG A 402 14.30 -5.59 13.29
C ARG A 402 13.22 -5.46 14.36
N LEU A 403 13.24 -6.38 15.32
CA LEU A 403 12.45 -6.32 16.53
C LEU A 403 13.29 -5.81 17.69
N ALA A 404 12.92 -4.67 18.28
CA ALA A 404 13.45 -4.26 19.56
C ALA A 404 12.76 -5.05 20.67
N VAL A 405 13.50 -5.49 21.67
CA VAL A 405 12.94 -6.24 22.80
C VAL A 405 13.22 -5.48 24.08
N GLN A 406 12.21 -5.21 24.89
CA GLN A 406 12.33 -4.60 26.21
C GLN A 406 11.97 -5.66 27.23
N ILE A 407 12.94 -6.12 28.02
CA ILE A 407 12.73 -7.18 29.01
C ILE A 407 12.81 -6.56 30.40
N ALA A 408 11.84 -6.89 31.25
CA ALA A 408 11.82 -6.44 32.64
C ALA A 408 11.25 -7.54 33.56
N PRO A 409 11.61 -7.53 34.85
CA PRO A 409 11.00 -8.45 35.82
C PRO A 409 9.50 -8.23 35.99
N GLN A 410 9.02 -7.00 35.78
CA GLN A 410 7.62 -6.61 35.89
C GLN A 410 7.27 -5.60 34.81
N LEU A 411 6.10 -5.79 34.19
CA LEU A 411 5.47 -4.81 33.31
C LEU A 411 4.32 -4.12 34.03
N ALA A 412 3.86 -2.98 33.50
CA ALA A 412 2.75 -2.23 34.08
C ALA A 412 1.43 -3.01 33.93
N HIS A 413 0.66 -3.07 35.01
CA HIS A 413 -0.65 -3.72 35.07
C HIS A 413 -1.72 -2.73 35.56
N THR A 414 -2.96 -2.95 35.13
CA THR A 414 -4.14 -2.23 35.66
C THR A 414 -4.35 -2.60 37.13
N PRO A 415 -5.18 -1.85 37.88
CA PRO A 415 -5.58 -2.23 39.23
C PRO A 415 -6.27 -3.61 39.32
N THR A 416 -6.80 -4.11 38.21
CA THR A 416 -7.42 -5.44 38.08
C THR A 416 -6.43 -6.54 37.70
N GLY A 417 -5.13 -6.23 37.63
CA GLY A 417 -4.08 -7.20 37.29
C GLY A 417 -3.98 -7.53 35.80
N LYS A 418 -4.62 -6.77 34.90
CA LYS A 418 -4.47 -6.97 33.45
C LYS A 418 -3.25 -6.21 32.95
N LEU A 419 -2.47 -6.81 32.05
CA LEU A 419 -1.35 -6.14 31.40
C LEU A 419 -1.81 -4.86 30.68
N ILE A 420 -1.15 -3.73 30.95
CA ILE A 420 -1.42 -2.48 30.23
C ILE A 420 -0.77 -2.56 28.84
N ARG A 421 -1.59 -2.55 27.78
CA ARG A 421 -1.12 -2.63 26.39
C ARG A 421 -0.96 -1.24 25.75
N ASP A 422 -0.36 -0.33 26.50
CA ASP A 422 0.01 1.02 26.06
C ASP A 422 1.53 1.16 26.15
N PRO A 423 2.25 1.30 25.02
CA PRO A 423 3.70 1.38 25.04
C PRO A 423 4.25 2.59 25.80
N HIS A 424 3.55 3.73 25.83
CA HIS A 424 4.01 4.92 26.53
C HIS A 424 3.93 4.73 28.04
N LEU A 425 2.86 4.13 28.53
CA LEU A 425 2.72 3.80 29.95
C LEU A 425 3.73 2.72 30.37
N GLN A 426 4.01 1.75 29.50
CA GLN A 426 5.03 0.73 29.76
C GLN A 426 6.43 1.35 29.84
N LEU A 427 6.83 2.18 28.87
CA LEU A 427 8.13 2.83 28.90
C LEU A 427 8.31 3.70 30.15
N LYS A 428 7.28 4.49 30.51
CA LYS A 428 7.31 5.29 31.74
C LYS A 428 7.46 4.45 33.01
N HIS A 429 6.87 3.26 33.04
CA HIS A 429 7.03 2.32 34.16
C HIS A 429 8.42 1.69 34.21
N LEU A 430 9.03 1.43 33.06
CA LEU A 430 10.40 0.88 32.99
C LEU A 430 11.48 1.92 33.35
N GLU A 431 11.16 3.21 33.24
CA GLU A 431 12.04 4.31 33.64
C GLU A 431 11.99 4.64 35.14
N SER A 432 10.95 4.19 35.86
CA SER A 432 10.76 4.39 37.30
C SER A 432 11.34 3.26 38.13
#